data_AF-A0A6B3CQR7-F1
#
_entry.id   AF-A0A6B3CQR7-F1
#
_cell.length_a   1.000
_cell.length_b   1.000
_cell.length_c   1.000
_cell.angle_alpha   90.00
_cell.angle_beta   90.00
_cell.angle_gamma   90.00
#
_symmetry.space_group_name_H-M   'P 1'
#
loop_
_entity.id
_entity.type
_entity.pdbx_description
1 polymer ?
#
loop_
_entity_poly.entity_id
_entity_poly.type
_entity_poly.pdbx_seq_one_letter_code
_entity_poly.pdbx_strand_id
1 'polypeptide(L)'
;GDPERNVTQAREALLDAVPLDPKRVHAMAASDGPYGSDVEAAATAYAQELATASVPENHAAVPSFDVLLLGVGPDTHVASLFPEHPGVRETERTVIGVH
;
A
#
# COMPACT_ATOMS: atom_id res chain seq x y z
N GLY A 1 14.40 -3.97 8.29
CA GLY A 1 13.42 -4.91 8.83
C GLY A 1 13.62 -6.24 8.11
N ASP A 2 12.58 -7.05 7.95
CA ASP A 2 12.65 -8.21 7.06
C ASP A 2 13.07 -7.79 5.63
N PRO A 3 14.01 -8.49 4.96
CA PRO A 3 14.52 -8.12 3.63
C PRO A 3 13.49 -8.16 2.51
N GLU A 4 12.43 -8.96 2.62
CA GLU A 4 11.37 -9.07 1.60
C GLU A 4 10.37 -7.90 1.67
N ARG A 5 10.45 -7.05 2.71
CA ARG A 5 9.55 -5.90 2.81
C ARG A 5 9.96 -4.77 1.87
N ASN A 6 9.02 -4.34 1.03
CA ASN A 6 9.15 -3.16 0.17
C ASN A 6 9.67 -1.92 0.92
N VAL A 7 9.15 -1.65 2.13
CA VAL A 7 9.59 -0.50 2.94
C VAL A 7 11.03 -0.64 3.44
N THR A 8 11.51 -1.85 3.72
CA THR A 8 12.93 -2.07 4.09
C THR A 8 13.81 -1.68 2.90
N GLN A 9 13.52 -2.21 1.72
CA GLN A 9 14.30 -1.93 0.51
C GLN A 9 14.24 -0.44 0.10
N ALA A 10 13.05 0.19 0.19
CA ALA A 10 12.89 1.61 -0.12
C ALA A 10 13.66 2.52 0.85
N ARG A 11 13.74 2.14 2.13
CA ARG A 11 14.54 2.86 3.13
C ARG A 11 16.02 2.81 2.82
N GLU A 12 16.53 1.61 2.59
CA GLU A 12 17.93 1.38 2.24
C GLU A 12 18.33 2.08 0.95
N ALA A 13 17.45 2.07 -0.06
CA ALA A 13 17.73 2.65 -1.37
C ALA A 13 17.63 4.18 -1.39
N LEU A 14 16.73 4.79 -0.59
CA LEU A 14 16.45 6.22 -0.70
C LEU A 14 15.96 6.89 0.60
N LEU A 15 14.91 6.36 1.25
CA LEU A 15 14.16 7.13 2.24
C LEU A 15 15.01 7.53 3.45
N ASP A 16 16.00 6.72 3.82
CA ASP A 16 16.90 7.03 4.95
C ASP A 16 18.09 7.92 4.52
N ALA A 17 18.31 8.10 3.22
CA ALA A 17 19.40 8.91 2.66
C ALA A 17 19.03 10.38 2.39
N VAL A 18 17.75 10.74 2.53
CA VAL A 18 17.24 12.10 2.24
C VAL A 18 16.59 12.72 3.48
N PRO A 19 16.65 14.06 3.64
CA PRO A 19 16.06 14.75 4.79
C PRO A 19 14.54 14.90 4.60
N LEU A 20 13.79 13.81 4.82
CA LEU A 20 12.33 13.79 4.80
C LEU A 20 11.73 13.77 6.21
N ASP A 21 10.49 14.23 6.34
CA ASP A 21 9.70 14.04 7.57
C ASP A 21 9.15 12.61 7.60
N PRO A 22 9.55 11.75 8.57
CA PRO A 22 9.08 10.37 8.63
C PRO A 22 7.55 10.24 8.73
N LYS A 23 6.86 11.28 9.23
CA LYS A 23 5.39 11.29 9.32
C LYS A 23 4.69 11.35 7.97
N ARG A 24 5.43 11.67 6.89
CA ARG A 24 4.94 11.68 5.51
C ARG A 24 5.23 10.36 4.78
N VAL A 25 5.78 9.37 5.48
CA VAL A 25 6.03 8.02 4.95
C VAL A 25 4.96 7.08 5.51
N HIS A 26 4.00 6.76 4.66
CA HIS A 26 2.85 5.92 4.98
C HIS A 26 3.14 4.49 4.52
N ALA A 27 3.61 3.64 5.43
CA ALA A 27 3.97 2.25 5.12
C ALA A 27 2.84 1.29 5.50
N MET A 28 2.50 0.36 4.61
CA MET A 28 1.58 -0.73 4.94
C MET A 28 2.10 -1.53 6.15
N ALA A 29 1.17 -1.98 6.98
CA ALA A 29 1.48 -2.71 8.21
C ALA A 29 2.22 -4.03 7.93
N ALA A 30 3.01 -4.44 8.91
CA ALA A 30 3.77 -5.68 8.89
C ALA A 30 3.01 -6.80 9.61
N SER A 31 3.33 -8.06 9.31
CA SER A 31 2.77 -9.22 10.03
C SER A 31 3.22 -9.34 11.48
N ASP A 32 4.37 -8.74 11.84
CA ASP A 32 4.84 -8.56 13.22
C ASP A 32 4.36 -7.22 13.85
N GLY A 33 3.47 -6.52 13.15
CA GLY A 33 2.91 -5.24 13.54
C GLY A 33 1.60 -5.33 14.34
N PRO A 34 0.86 -4.22 14.47
CA PRO A 34 -0.30 -4.11 15.35
C PRO A 34 -1.50 -4.99 14.97
N TYR A 35 -1.55 -5.48 13.72
CA TYR A 35 -2.63 -6.32 13.22
C TYR A 35 -2.26 -7.82 13.18
N GLY A 36 -1.01 -8.19 13.48
CA GLY A 36 -0.55 -9.58 13.44
C GLY A 36 -0.84 -10.25 12.09
N SER A 37 -1.48 -11.42 12.14
CA SER A 37 -1.89 -12.18 10.95
C SER A 37 -3.25 -11.76 10.36
N ASP A 38 -3.92 -10.73 10.91
CA ASP A 38 -5.19 -10.24 10.38
C ASP A 38 -4.95 -9.29 9.21
N VAL A 39 -4.81 -9.89 8.02
CA VAL A 39 -4.54 -9.17 6.77
C VAL A 39 -5.68 -8.21 6.40
N GLU A 40 -6.93 -8.57 6.72
CA GLU A 40 -8.09 -7.71 6.42
C GLU A 40 -8.12 -6.49 7.35
N ALA A 41 -7.78 -6.65 8.63
CA ALA A 41 -7.66 -5.52 9.55
C ALA A 41 -6.53 -4.56 9.12
N ALA A 42 -5.38 -5.11 8.67
CA ALA A 42 -4.28 -4.33 8.13
C ALA A 42 -4.67 -3.55 6.85
N ALA A 43 -5.35 -4.21 5.91
CA ALA A 43 -5.85 -3.56 4.70
C ALA A 43 -6.87 -2.46 5.02
N THR A 44 -7.79 -2.72 5.94
CA THR A 44 -8.79 -1.74 6.41
C THR A 44 -8.13 -0.52 7.03
N ALA A 45 -7.11 -0.71 7.87
CA ALA A 45 -6.37 0.39 8.48
C ALA A 45 -5.68 1.28 7.43
N TYR A 46 -5.05 0.66 6.42
CA TYR A 46 -4.40 1.43 5.36
C TYR A 46 -5.40 2.15 4.45
N ALA A 47 -6.58 1.55 4.20
CA ALA A 47 -7.68 2.22 3.51
C ALA A 47 -8.17 3.45 4.29
N GLN A 48 -8.26 3.37 5.62
CA GLN A 48 -8.62 4.50 6.48
C GLN A 48 -7.56 5.61 6.47
N GLU A 49 -6.29 5.24 6.43
CA GLU A 49 -5.17 6.20 6.31
C GLU A 49 -5.26 6.98 4.99
N LEU A 50 -5.52 6.29 3.87
CA LEU A 50 -5.76 6.92 2.57
C LEU A 50 -7.01 7.79 2.58
N ALA A 51 -8.11 7.33 3.17
CA ALA A 51 -9.34 8.11 3.27
C ALA A 51 -9.13 9.39 4.09
N THR A 52 -8.36 9.31 5.18
CA THR A 52 -8.02 10.48 6.02
C THR A 52 -7.17 11.50 5.27
N ALA A 53 -6.32 11.05 4.36
CA ALA A 53 -5.50 11.91 3.50
C ALA A 53 -6.25 12.46 2.27
N SER A 54 -7.43 11.92 1.95
CA SER A 54 -8.23 12.38 0.81
C SER A 54 -8.96 13.70 1.11
N VAL A 55 -9.21 14.48 0.06
CA VAL A 55 -9.93 15.76 0.06
C VAL A 55 -11.19 15.66 -0.82
N PRO A 56 -12.18 16.55 -0.67
CA PRO A 56 -13.45 16.49 -1.42
C PRO A 56 -13.30 16.46 -2.95
N GLU A 57 -12.20 16.98 -3.48
CA GLU A 57 -11.90 17.00 -4.92
C GLU A 57 -11.41 15.65 -5.47
N ASN A 58 -11.06 14.70 -4.60
CA ASN A 58 -10.64 13.36 -5.05
C ASN A 58 -11.85 12.53 -5.52
N HIS A 59 -11.61 11.63 -6.47
CA HIS A 59 -12.66 10.80 -7.07
C HIS A 59 -13.03 9.56 -6.24
N ALA A 60 -12.32 9.30 -5.14
CA ALA A 60 -12.54 8.19 -4.22
C ALA A 60 -12.01 8.57 -2.82
N ALA A 61 -12.22 7.69 -1.83
CA ALA A 61 -11.63 7.80 -0.49
C ALA A 61 -10.12 7.48 -0.49
N VAL A 62 -9.39 8.08 -1.44
CA VAL A 62 -7.95 7.95 -1.66
C VAL A 62 -7.47 9.30 -2.24
N PRO A 63 -6.33 9.84 -1.79
CA PRO A 63 -5.75 11.02 -2.43
C PRO A 63 -5.42 10.74 -3.89
N SER A 64 -5.59 11.76 -4.74
CA SER A 64 -5.02 11.73 -6.09
C SER A 64 -3.50 11.65 -5.98
N PHE A 65 -2.91 10.56 -6.45
CA PHE A 65 -1.45 10.42 -6.53
C PHE A 65 -0.92 11.17 -7.76
N ASP A 66 0.10 12.01 -7.57
CA ASP A 66 0.81 12.62 -8.70
C ASP A 66 1.50 11.55 -9.57
N VAL A 67 2.07 10.53 -8.91
CA VAL A 67 2.77 9.41 -9.55
C VAL A 67 2.47 8.13 -8.79
N LEU A 68 2.02 7.09 -9.50
CA LEU A 68 1.93 5.72 -9.01
C LEU A 68 2.95 4.86 -9.74
N LEU A 69 4.00 4.43 -9.04
CA LEU A 69 5.04 3.56 -9.58
C LEU A 69 4.61 2.09 -9.45
N LEU A 70 4.58 1.37 -10.57
CA LEU A 70 4.21 -0.05 -10.61
C LEU A 70 5.28 -0.87 -11.33
N GLY A 71 5.72 -1.94 -10.67
CA GLY A 71 6.34 -3.06 -11.36
C GLY A 71 5.28 -3.91 -12.08
N VAL A 72 5.69 -4.58 -13.15
CA VAL A 72 4.84 -5.53 -13.88
C VAL A 72 5.45 -6.92 -13.74
N GLY A 73 4.70 -7.85 -13.16
CA GLY A 73 5.08 -9.25 -13.04
C GLY A 73 5.10 -9.99 -14.38
N PRO A 74 5.73 -11.17 -14.46
CA PRO A 74 5.80 -11.97 -15.68
C PRO A 74 4.44 -12.45 -16.20
N ASP A 75 3.45 -12.53 -15.31
CA ASP A 75 2.05 -12.84 -15.57
C ASP A 75 1.19 -11.58 -15.79
N THR A 76 1.81 -10.40 -15.90
CA THR A 76 1.17 -9.07 -16.03
C THR A 76 0.50 -8.52 -14.77
N HIS A 77 0.73 -9.10 -13.59
CA HIS A 77 0.24 -8.50 -12.34
C HIS A 77 0.93 -7.17 -12.05
N VAL A 78 0.21 -6.28 -11.36
CA VAL A 78 0.77 -5.05 -10.76
C VAL A 78 0.40 -5.03 -9.28
N ALA A 79 1.23 -4.38 -8.45
CA ALA A 79 1.11 -4.49 -6.99
C ALA A 79 0.97 -5.98 -6.58
N SER A 80 -0.11 -6.37 -5.91
CA SER A 80 -0.46 -7.77 -5.62
C SER A 80 -1.76 -8.20 -6.32
N LEU A 81 -2.09 -7.56 -7.45
CA LEU A 81 -3.29 -7.82 -8.24
C LEU A 81 -3.00 -8.80 -9.38
N PHE A 82 -3.05 -10.09 -9.05
CA PHE A 82 -2.76 -11.18 -9.98
C PHE A 82 -3.92 -11.42 -10.96
N PRO A 83 -3.63 -11.88 -12.20
CA PRO A 83 -4.67 -12.37 -13.10
C PRO A 83 -5.58 -13.38 -12.41
N GLU A 84 -6.88 -13.28 -12.68
CA GLU A 84 -7.94 -14.09 -12.08
C GLU A 84 -8.12 -13.99 -10.56
N HIS A 85 -7.25 -13.29 -9.82
CA HIS A 85 -7.49 -13.01 -8.41
C HIS A 85 -8.72 -12.11 -8.24
N PRO A 86 -9.65 -12.38 -7.30
CA PRO A 86 -10.88 -11.58 -7.14
C PRO A 86 -10.61 -10.08 -6.96
N GLY A 87 -9.46 -9.74 -6.37
CA GLY A 87 -9.03 -8.36 -6.18
C GLY A 87 -8.93 -7.51 -7.44
N VAL A 88 -8.69 -8.10 -8.62
CA VAL A 88 -8.68 -7.33 -9.89
C VAL A 88 -10.08 -6.84 -10.31
N ARG A 89 -11.14 -7.38 -9.69
CA ARG A 89 -12.54 -7.04 -9.95
C ARG A 89 -13.16 -6.21 -8.81
N GLU A 90 -12.37 -5.84 -7.80
CA GLU A 90 -12.82 -4.98 -6.72
C GLU A 90 -13.09 -3.56 -7.23
N THR A 91 -14.24 -2.99 -6.85
CA THR A 91 -14.67 -1.65 -7.31
C THR A 91 -15.10 -0.73 -6.17
N GLU A 92 -15.21 -1.25 -4.94
CA GLU A 92 -15.65 -0.51 -3.76
C GLU A 92 -14.49 -0.23 -2.82
N ARG A 93 -13.69 -1.26 -2.51
CA ARG A 93 -12.56 -1.13 -1.57
C ARG A 93 -11.33 -0.57 -2.26
N THR A 94 -10.67 0.37 -1.59
CA THR A 94 -9.45 1.03 -2.07
C THR A 94 -8.18 0.25 -1.75
N VAL A 95 -8.26 -0.62 -0.75
CA VAL A 95 -7.20 -1.55 -0.32
C VAL A 95 -7.88 -2.87 0.08
N ILE A 96 -7.26 -3.98 -0.27
CA ILE A 96 -7.75 -5.33 0.05
C ILE A 96 -6.64 -6.18 0.65
N GLY A 97 -6.99 -7.13 1.50
CA GLY A 97 -6.11 -8.23 1.84
C GLY A 97 -5.94 -9.17 0.65
N VAL A 98 -4.73 -9.71 0.49
CA VAL A 98 -4.42 -10.77 -0.48
C VAL A 98 -3.98 -11.98 0.32
N HIS A 99 -4.58 -13.14 0.05
CA HIS A 99 -4.40 -14.40 0.77
C HIS A 99 -3.85 -15.49 -0.14
#